data_AF-A0A919VXQ9-F1
#
_entry.id   AF-A0A919VXQ9-F1
#
_cell.length_a   1.000
_cell.length_b   1.000
_cell.length_c   1.000
_cell.angle_alpha   90.00
_cell.angle_beta   90.00
_cell.angle_gamma   90.00
#
_symmetry.space_group_name_H-M   'P 1'
#
loop_
_entity.id
_entity.type
_entity.pdbx_description
1 polymer ?
#
loop_
_entity_poly.entity_id
_entity_poly.type
_entity_poly.pdbx_seq_one_letter_code
_entity_poly.pdbx_strand_id
1 'polypeptide(L)'
;MGGVAVAGSRVPVARVSQDVQIEHAHVVGSSMGGMIAQRMAIERDLVWASRRYADVGALRELAAAGYDRAYYPAGIPRQLGAMVLAGSRAADLAKLQVPTLVIHGLDDTLIAPSGGERTAELIPGAQLMLVPDMGHDRPRQLWDDLVTAITNHRPARN
;
A
#
# COMPACT_ATOMS: atom_id res chain seq x y z
N MET A 1 -31.24 -10.97 -29.30
CA MET A 1 -32.03 -10.26 -28.28
C MET A 1 -31.55 -10.69 -26.91
N GLY A 2 -31.34 -9.74 -25.99
CA GLY A 2 -30.96 -10.02 -24.60
C GLY A 2 -29.77 -9.18 -24.12
N GLY A 3 -29.91 -7.86 -24.12
CA GLY A 3 -28.95 -6.97 -23.47
C GLY A 3 -29.15 -6.99 -21.95
N VAL A 4 -28.05 -6.88 -21.21
CA VAL A 4 -28.08 -6.45 -19.81
C VAL A 4 -27.17 -5.23 -19.70
N ALA A 5 -27.82 -4.08 -19.53
CA ALA A 5 -27.19 -2.85 -19.09
C ALA A 5 -26.93 -2.96 -17.58
N VAL A 6 -25.72 -2.61 -17.14
CA VAL A 6 -25.45 -2.27 -15.74
C VAL A 6 -25.13 -0.78 -15.71
N ALA A 7 -26.13 -0.01 -15.29
CA ALA A 7 -26.00 1.39 -14.92
C ALA A 7 -25.75 1.49 -13.41
N GLY A 8 -24.90 2.45 -13.01
CA GLY A 8 -24.64 2.82 -11.61
C GLY A 8 -23.39 2.13 -11.05
N SER A 9 -22.34 2.80 -10.60
CA SER A 9 -22.12 4.22 -10.32
C SER A 9 -20.64 4.50 -10.57
N ARG A 10 -20.32 5.35 -11.56
CA ARG A 10 -19.05 6.06 -11.54
C ARG A 10 -19.11 7.00 -10.36
N VAL A 11 -18.54 6.61 -9.23
CA VAL A 11 -18.04 7.60 -8.26
C VAL A 11 -16.66 7.97 -8.78
N PRO A 12 -16.47 9.15 -9.40
CA PRO A 12 -15.13 9.64 -9.64
C PRO A 12 -14.46 9.75 -8.27
N VAL A 13 -13.22 9.27 -8.14
CA VAL A 13 -12.41 9.43 -6.92
C VAL A 13 -12.25 10.92 -6.53
N ALA A 14 -12.59 11.84 -7.44
CA ALA A 14 -12.64 13.28 -7.22
C ALA A 14 -13.79 13.78 -6.32
N ARG A 15 -14.81 12.97 -5.97
CA ARG A 15 -15.98 13.48 -5.21
C ARG A 15 -15.89 13.35 -3.69
N VAL A 16 -14.90 12.64 -3.14
CA VAL A 16 -14.67 12.62 -1.67
C VAL A 16 -13.91 13.87 -1.20
N SER A 17 -13.50 14.75 -2.11
CA SER A 17 -12.62 15.88 -1.78
C SER A 17 -13.32 17.25 -1.66
N GLN A 18 -14.60 17.40 -1.99
CA GLN A 18 -15.18 18.75 -2.10
C GLN A 18 -15.94 19.27 -0.87
N ASP A 19 -16.14 18.47 0.18
CA ASP A 19 -16.80 18.94 1.42
C ASP A 19 -16.12 18.46 2.72
N VAL A 20 -14.88 17.94 2.64
CA VAL A 20 -14.10 17.58 3.83
C VAL A 20 -12.79 18.35 3.79
N GLN A 21 -12.65 19.33 4.68
CA GLN A 21 -11.34 19.93 4.99
C GLN A 21 -10.50 18.85 5.68
N ILE A 22 -9.81 18.02 4.89
CA ILE A 22 -8.83 17.05 5.40
C ILE A 22 -7.60 17.87 5.82
N GLU A 23 -7.56 18.30 7.08
CA GLU A 23 -6.38 18.98 7.64
C GLU A 23 -5.20 17.99 7.83
N HIS A 24 -5.50 16.70 8.00
CA HIS A 24 -4.51 15.62 8.03
C HIS A 24 -5.15 14.27 7.68
N ALA A 25 -4.46 13.46 6.88
CA ALA A 25 -4.84 12.07 6.63
C ALA A 25 -3.60 11.17 6.65
N HIS A 26 -3.67 10.08 7.40
CA HIS A 26 -2.71 8.98 7.30
C HIS A 26 -3.30 7.90 6.40
N VAL A 27 -2.89 7.90 5.13
CA VAL A 27 -3.25 6.83 4.19
C VAL A 27 -2.22 5.71 4.32
N VAL A 28 -2.55 4.67 5.08
CA VAL A 28 -1.70 3.48 5.23
C VAL A 28 -2.15 2.41 4.23
N GLY A 29 -1.49 2.36 3.08
CA GLY A 29 -1.69 1.32 2.08
C GLY A 29 -0.93 0.05 2.45
N SER A 30 -1.65 -0.99 2.90
CA SER A 30 -1.05 -2.29 3.21
C SER A 30 -1.05 -3.21 1.98
N SER A 31 -0.53 -2.71 0.84
CA SER A 31 -0.54 -3.37 -0.47
C SER A 31 -1.90 -4.02 -0.84
N MET A 32 -1.92 -4.95 -1.80
CA MET A 32 -3.05 -5.84 -2.05
C MET A 32 -3.34 -6.80 -0.87
N GLY A 33 -2.50 -6.76 0.17
CA GLY A 33 -2.67 -7.12 1.59
C GLY A 33 -3.28 -8.47 1.93
N GLY A 34 -4.54 -8.70 1.52
CA GLY A 34 -5.19 -10.00 1.65
C GLY A 34 -4.94 -10.91 0.45
N MET A 35 -4.99 -10.38 -0.78
CA MET A 35 -5.09 -11.19 -2.00
C MET A 35 -3.74 -11.74 -2.49
N ILE A 36 -2.66 -10.95 -2.43
CA ILE A 36 -1.31 -11.46 -2.73
C ILE A 36 -0.85 -12.41 -1.62
N ALA A 37 -1.09 -12.06 -0.35
CA ALA A 37 -0.73 -12.90 0.79
C ALA A 37 -1.40 -14.27 0.72
N GLN A 38 -2.69 -14.35 0.37
CA GLN A 38 -3.43 -15.61 0.19
C GLN A 38 -2.76 -16.58 -0.80
N ARG A 39 -2.30 -16.09 -1.96
CA ARG A 39 -1.71 -16.95 -3.00
C ARG A 39 -0.22 -17.21 -2.78
N MET A 40 0.54 -16.19 -2.34
CA MET A 40 1.98 -16.31 -2.11
C MET A 40 2.31 -17.14 -0.87
N ALA A 41 1.48 -17.09 0.20
CA ALA A 41 1.67 -17.96 1.37
C ALA A 41 1.50 -19.45 1.06
N ILE A 42 0.81 -19.78 -0.05
CA ILE A 42 0.60 -21.16 -0.51
C ILE A 42 1.68 -21.58 -1.52
N GLU A 43 2.11 -20.68 -2.42
CA GLU A 43 2.95 -21.05 -3.58
C GLU A 43 4.45 -20.68 -3.44
N ARG A 44 4.83 -19.71 -2.61
CA ARG A 44 6.16 -19.07 -2.62
C ARG A 44 6.58 -18.64 -1.21
N ASP A 45 7.15 -19.56 -0.43
CA ASP A 45 7.68 -19.37 0.94
C ASP A 45 8.33 -17.99 1.16
N LEU A 46 7.54 -17.01 1.62
CA LEU A 46 8.03 -15.76 2.22
C LEU A 46 8.94 -14.87 1.36
N VAL A 47 9.01 -15.06 0.05
CA VAL A 47 9.98 -14.35 -0.81
C VAL A 47 9.92 -12.83 -0.64
N TRP A 48 8.72 -12.30 -0.39
CA TRP A 48 8.43 -10.88 -0.20
C TRP A 48 8.48 -10.40 1.26
N ALA A 49 8.54 -11.29 2.23
CA ALA A 49 8.45 -10.94 3.65
C ALA A 49 9.82 -10.55 4.23
N SER A 50 9.81 -9.88 5.37
CA SER A 50 10.99 -9.49 6.13
C SER A 50 11.76 -10.74 6.55
N ARG A 51 12.89 -11.03 5.91
CA ARG A 51 13.64 -12.27 6.16
C ARG A 51 14.07 -12.43 7.61
N ARG A 52 14.51 -11.32 8.22
CA ARG A 52 14.95 -11.27 9.62
C ARG A 52 13.82 -11.53 10.62
N TYR A 53 12.61 -11.12 10.28
CA TYR A 53 11.44 -11.14 11.18
C TYR A 53 10.39 -12.18 10.75
N ALA A 54 10.75 -13.06 9.83
CA ALA A 54 9.85 -14.03 9.23
C ALA A 54 9.26 -14.98 10.27
N ASP A 55 7.94 -14.94 10.39
CA ASP A 55 7.15 -15.92 11.14
C ASP A 55 6.15 -16.56 10.20
N VAL A 56 6.50 -17.75 9.71
CA VAL A 56 5.66 -18.53 8.79
C VAL A 56 4.30 -18.85 9.42
N GLY A 57 4.25 -19.11 10.72
CA GLY A 57 3.03 -19.44 11.44
C GLY A 57 2.07 -18.26 11.45
N ALA A 58 2.56 -17.10 11.91
CA ALA A 58 1.78 -15.87 11.93
C ALA A 58 1.33 -15.42 10.53
N LEU A 59 2.18 -15.60 9.52
CA LEU A 59 1.83 -15.26 8.13
C LEU A 59 0.78 -16.21 7.53
N ARG A 60 0.81 -17.50 7.89
CA ARG A 60 -0.23 -18.46 7.53
C ARG A 60 -1.56 -18.14 8.20
N GLU A 61 -1.54 -17.79 9.49
CA GLU A 61 -2.75 -17.36 10.21
C GLU A 61 -3.35 -16.09 9.60
N LEU A 62 -2.51 -15.11 9.29
CA LEU A 62 -2.94 -13.88 8.61
C LEU A 62 -3.54 -14.19 7.22
N ALA A 63 -2.91 -15.10 6.46
CA ALA A 63 -3.42 -15.52 5.16
C ALA A 63 -4.77 -16.26 5.27
N ALA A 64 -4.91 -17.16 6.25
CA ALA A 64 -6.15 -17.88 6.53
C ALA A 64 -7.29 -16.94 6.94
N ALA A 65 -7.04 -16.05 7.91
CA ALA A 65 -8.01 -15.02 8.29
C ALA A 65 -8.38 -14.10 7.11
N GLY A 66 -7.41 -13.81 6.24
CA GLY A 66 -7.66 -13.08 4.99
C GLY A 66 -8.56 -13.85 4.03
N TYR A 67 -8.33 -15.15 3.86
CA TYR A 67 -9.12 -16.04 3.01
C TYR A 67 -10.57 -16.12 3.53
N ASP A 68 -10.74 -16.41 4.82
CA ASP A 68 -12.04 -16.53 5.47
C ASP A 68 -12.82 -15.20 5.41
N ARG A 69 -12.12 -14.07 5.56
CA ARG A 69 -12.75 -12.75 5.43
C ARG A 69 -13.29 -12.48 4.03
N ALA A 70 -12.51 -12.79 3.00
CA ALA A 70 -12.89 -12.57 1.61
C ALA A 70 -12.00 -13.33 0.62
N TYR A 71 -12.48 -14.48 0.14
CA TYR A 71 -11.89 -15.18 -1.00
C TYR A 71 -12.64 -14.83 -2.29
N TYR A 72 -11.99 -14.08 -3.18
CA TYR A 72 -12.55 -13.70 -4.49
C TYR A 72 -11.49 -13.78 -5.60
N PRO A 73 -11.27 -14.97 -6.20
CA PRO A 73 -10.19 -15.20 -7.17
C PRO A 73 -10.22 -14.27 -8.39
N ALA A 74 -11.42 -13.98 -8.88
CA ALA A 74 -11.60 -13.08 -10.02
C ALA A 74 -11.25 -11.61 -9.67
N GLY A 75 -11.08 -11.26 -8.40
CA GLY A 75 -10.60 -9.95 -7.97
C GLY A 75 -9.17 -9.66 -8.42
N ILE A 76 -8.30 -10.69 -8.45
CA ILE A 76 -6.87 -10.55 -8.78
C ILE A 76 -6.67 -9.97 -10.19
N PRO A 77 -7.17 -10.59 -11.28
CA PRO A 77 -6.96 -10.06 -12.63
C PRO A 77 -7.62 -8.68 -12.82
N ARG A 78 -8.73 -8.39 -12.10
CA ARG A 78 -9.38 -7.07 -12.17
C ARG A 78 -8.53 -5.97 -11.56
N GLN A 79 -7.95 -6.21 -10.38
CA GLN A 79 -7.07 -5.24 -9.74
C GLN A 79 -5.79 -5.01 -10.54
N LEU A 80 -5.17 -6.09 -11.05
CA LEU A 80 -4.01 -5.98 -11.93
C LEU A 80 -4.34 -5.19 -13.20
N GLY A 81 -5.48 -5.47 -13.84
CA GLY A 81 -5.96 -4.71 -14.99
C GLY A 81 -6.16 -3.23 -14.67
N ALA A 82 -6.75 -2.91 -13.52
CA ALA A 82 -6.92 -1.53 -13.07
C ALA A 82 -5.59 -0.81 -12.84
N MET A 83 -4.58 -1.48 -12.27
CA MET A 83 -3.24 -0.91 -12.09
C MET A 83 -2.58 -0.57 -13.42
N VAL A 84 -2.64 -1.50 -14.38
CA VAL A 84 -2.08 -1.30 -15.74
C VAL A 84 -2.80 -0.14 -16.44
N LEU A 85 -4.13 -0.13 -16.41
CA LEU A 85 -4.94 0.91 -17.07
C LEU A 85 -4.82 2.29 -16.40
N ALA A 86 -4.57 2.35 -15.09
CA ALA A 86 -4.43 3.61 -14.37
C ALA A 86 -3.16 4.38 -14.77
N GLY A 87 -2.15 3.70 -15.33
CA GLY A 87 -0.92 4.32 -15.79
C GLY A 87 -0.12 5.00 -14.68
N SER A 88 0.80 5.88 -15.11
CA SER A 88 1.71 6.59 -14.21
C SER A 88 0.99 7.71 -13.44
N ARG A 89 1.32 7.84 -12.16
CA ARG A 89 0.86 8.91 -11.27
C ARG A 89 1.91 10.01 -11.07
N ALA A 90 3.05 9.93 -11.76
CA ALA A 90 4.19 10.80 -11.50
C ALA A 90 3.86 12.30 -11.60
N ALA A 91 3.08 12.68 -12.62
CA ALA A 91 2.66 14.07 -12.82
C ALA A 91 1.71 14.59 -11.72
N ASP A 92 0.94 13.69 -11.09
CA ASP A 92 0.02 14.07 -10.03
C ASP A 92 0.71 14.09 -8.66
N LEU A 93 1.68 13.19 -8.42
CA LEU A 93 2.52 13.22 -7.23
C LEU A 93 3.30 14.55 -7.12
N ALA A 94 3.77 15.08 -8.24
CA ALA A 94 4.46 16.37 -8.31
C ALA A 94 3.61 17.59 -7.89
N LYS A 95 2.28 17.43 -7.83
CA LYS A 95 1.35 18.50 -7.44
C LYS A 95 0.99 18.45 -5.95
N LEU A 96 1.41 17.41 -5.22
CA LEU A 96 1.10 17.27 -3.81
C LEU A 96 1.81 18.35 -2.98
N GLN A 97 1.05 19.02 -2.12
CA GLN A 97 1.54 20.05 -1.20
C GLN A 97 1.40 19.64 0.27
N VAL A 98 0.79 18.48 0.53
CA VAL A 98 0.61 17.95 1.88
C VAL A 98 1.93 17.33 2.38
N PRO A 99 2.31 17.52 3.65
CA PRO A 99 3.47 16.86 4.22
C PRO A 99 3.40 15.36 4.00
N THR A 100 4.42 14.79 3.35
CA THR A 100 4.41 13.37 2.96
C THR A 100 5.61 12.64 3.53
N LEU A 101 5.35 11.50 4.17
CA LEU A 101 6.37 10.55 4.61
C LEU A 101 6.22 9.27 3.78
N VAL A 102 7.31 8.87 3.12
CA VAL A 102 7.42 7.61 2.39
C VAL A 102 8.24 6.65 3.23
N ILE A 103 7.67 5.50 3.58
CA ILE A 103 8.38 4.44 4.31
C ILE A 103 8.49 3.23 3.40
N HIS A 104 9.71 2.72 3.20
CA HIS A 104 9.96 1.56 2.33
C HIS A 104 10.95 0.58 2.97
N GLY A 105 10.71 -0.72 2.80
CA GLY A 105 11.59 -1.76 3.32
C GLY A 105 12.74 -2.08 2.36
N LEU A 106 13.97 -2.15 2.85
CA LEU A 106 15.15 -2.43 2.01
C LEU A 106 15.17 -3.86 1.46
N ASP A 107 14.48 -4.79 2.12
CA ASP A 107 14.37 -6.19 1.72
C ASP A 107 13.09 -6.46 0.89
N ASP A 108 12.34 -5.43 0.50
CA ASP A 108 11.12 -5.59 -0.29
C ASP A 108 11.45 -6.09 -1.71
N THR A 109 11.17 -7.37 -1.96
CA THR A 109 11.36 -7.99 -3.28
C THR A 109 10.11 -7.96 -4.15
N LEU A 110 8.97 -7.49 -3.63
CA LEU A 110 7.73 -7.38 -4.39
C LEU A 110 7.66 -6.04 -5.10
N ILE A 111 8.01 -4.96 -4.38
CA ILE A 111 8.14 -3.61 -4.90
C ILE A 111 9.52 -3.09 -4.51
N ALA A 112 10.41 -2.98 -5.49
CA ALA A 112 11.79 -2.58 -5.23
C ALA A 112 11.86 -1.22 -4.48
N PRO A 113 12.85 -1.03 -3.59
CA PRO A 113 13.06 0.23 -2.87
C PRO A 113 13.13 1.48 -3.77
N SER A 114 13.61 1.32 -5.00
CA SER A 114 13.65 2.39 -6.01
C SER A 114 12.26 2.98 -6.32
N GLY A 115 11.17 2.23 -6.12
CA GLY A 115 9.82 2.75 -6.22
C GLY A 115 9.46 3.73 -5.11
N GLY A 116 9.89 3.45 -3.87
CA GLY A 116 9.74 4.34 -2.73
C GLY A 116 10.61 5.59 -2.87
N GLU A 117 11.87 5.41 -3.26
CA GLU A 117 12.80 6.50 -3.58
C GLU A 117 12.21 7.44 -4.64
N ARG A 118 11.77 6.86 -5.77
CA ARG A 118 11.17 7.65 -6.86
C ARG A 118 9.90 8.38 -6.42
N THR A 119 9.09 7.78 -5.54
CA THR A 119 7.90 8.42 -5.00
C THR A 119 8.28 9.64 -4.15
N ALA A 120 9.29 9.51 -3.28
CA ALA A 120 9.77 10.61 -2.46
C ALA A 120 10.40 11.74 -3.31
N GLU A 121 11.18 11.40 -4.36
CA GLU A 121 11.74 12.39 -5.30
C GLU A 121 10.67 13.22 -6.00
N LEU A 122 9.55 12.60 -6.35
CA LEU A 122 8.49 13.25 -7.12
C LEU A 122 7.63 14.18 -6.26
N ILE A 123 7.54 13.96 -4.95
CA ILE A 123 6.66 14.74 -4.07
C ILE A 123 7.46 15.87 -3.41
N PRO A 124 7.10 17.14 -3.64
CA PRO A 124 7.79 18.27 -3.01
C PRO A 124 7.83 18.16 -1.49
N GLY A 125 9.04 18.20 -0.92
CA GLY A 125 9.25 18.18 0.53
C GLY A 125 8.95 16.84 1.22
N ALA A 126 8.80 15.75 0.47
CA ALA A 126 8.62 14.44 1.06
C ALA A 126 9.85 13.97 1.85
N GLN A 127 9.61 13.28 2.95
CA GLN A 127 10.63 12.57 3.73
C GLN A 127 10.63 11.11 3.32
N LEU A 128 11.81 10.49 3.22
CA LEU A 128 11.98 9.08 2.94
C LEU A 128 12.61 8.37 4.14
N MET A 129 11.97 7.30 4.60
CA MET A 129 12.49 6.38 5.60
C MET A 129 12.68 5.00 4.96
N LEU A 130 13.94 4.63 4.72
CA LEU A 130 14.30 3.29 4.30
C LEU A 130 14.57 2.45 5.54
N VAL A 131 13.90 1.30 5.66
CA VAL A 131 13.94 0.45 6.85
C VAL A 131 14.75 -0.83 6.55
N PRO A 132 15.93 -1.01 7.17
CA PRO A 132 16.71 -2.24 7.05
C PRO A 132 15.93 -3.47 7.50
N ASP A 133 16.18 -4.60 6.85
CA ASP A 133 15.58 -5.91 7.13
C ASP A 133 14.05 -5.99 7.01
N MET A 134 13.39 -4.92 6.58
CA MET A 134 11.95 -4.89 6.33
C MET A 134 11.67 -5.26 4.87
N GLY A 135 10.82 -6.26 4.67
CA GLY A 135 10.32 -6.66 3.36
C GLY A 135 9.07 -5.88 2.95
N HIS A 136 8.21 -6.54 2.18
CA HIS A 136 6.88 -6.04 1.79
C HIS A 136 5.80 -6.23 2.89
N ASP A 137 6.22 -6.66 4.07
CA ASP A 137 5.42 -6.75 5.30
C ASP A 137 5.82 -5.65 6.29
N ARG A 138 5.11 -5.59 7.43
CA ARG A 138 5.40 -4.68 8.55
C ARG A 138 5.43 -5.50 9.84
N PRO A 139 6.55 -6.17 10.16
CA PRO A 139 6.66 -7.02 11.33
C PRO A 139 6.48 -6.21 12.62
N ARG A 140 5.91 -6.84 13.65
CA ARG A 140 5.55 -6.19 14.92
C ARG A 140 6.74 -5.52 15.61
N GLN A 141 7.91 -6.10 15.44
CA GLN A 141 9.18 -5.64 15.99
C GLN A 141 9.56 -4.24 15.50
N LEU A 142 9.06 -3.83 14.32
CA LEU A 142 9.31 -2.51 13.75
C LEU A 142 8.18 -1.52 14.04
N TRP A 143 7.10 -1.93 14.70
CA TRP A 143 5.92 -1.06 14.86
C TRP A 143 6.22 0.17 15.69
N ASP A 144 7.04 0.07 16.73
CA ASP A 144 7.39 1.23 17.56
C ASP A 144 8.08 2.32 16.73
N ASP A 145 9.04 1.94 15.88
CA ASP A 145 9.75 2.86 14.99
C ASP A 145 8.81 3.44 13.92
N LEU A 146 7.99 2.59 13.28
CA LEU A 146 7.05 3.00 12.24
C LEU A 146 5.98 3.95 12.80
N VAL A 147 5.41 3.64 13.95
CA VAL A 147 4.40 4.47 14.62
C VAL A 147 5.03 5.79 15.08
N THR A 148 6.25 5.75 15.60
CA THR A 148 6.98 6.97 15.99
C THR A 148 7.22 7.87 14.79
N ALA A 149 7.69 7.31 13.66
CA ALA A 149 7.88 8.06 12.43
C ALA A 149 6.58 8.71 11.93
N ILE A 150 5.48 7.94 11.90
CA ILE A 150 4.15 8.44 11.50
C ILE A 150 3.65 9.52 12.45
N THR A 151 3.79 9.34 13.76
CA THR A 151 3.23 10.27 14.75
C THR A 151 4.02 11.57 14.90
N ASN A 152 5.33 11.51 14.61
CA ASN A 152 6.21 12.67 14.55
C ASN A 152 6.12 13.43 13.23
N HIS A 153 5.67 12.78 12.15
CA HIS A 153 5.42 13.43 10.86
C HIS A 153 4.17 14.31 10.92
N ARG A 154 4.36 15.55 11.37
CA ARG A 154 3.33 16.59 11.49
C ARG A 154 3.63 17.74 10.54
N PRO A 155 2.62 18.53 10.11
CA PRO A 155 2.87 19.73 9.34
C PRO A 155 3.67 20.73 10.19
N ALA A 156 4.46 21.57 9.52
CA ALA A 156 4.98 22.77 10.18
C ALA A 156 3.77 23.56 10.72
N ARG A 157 3.76 23.82 12.04
CA ARG A 157 2.75 24.70 12.64
C ARG A 157 3.04 26.11 12.16
N ASN A 158 2.10 26.71 11.44
CA ASN A 158 2.06 28.14 11.18
C ASN A 158 1.73 28.92 12.47
#